data_AF-A0A4P9XNP3-F1
#
_entry.id   AF-A0A4P9XNP3-F1
#
_cell.length_a   1.000
_cell.length_b   1.000
_cell.length_c   1.000
_cell.angle_alpha   90.00
_cell.angle_beta   90.00
_cell.angle_gamma   90.00
#
_symmetry.space_group_name_H-M   'P 1'
#
loop_
_entity.id
_entity.type
_entity.pdbx_description
1 polymer ?
#
loop_
_entity_poly.entity_id
_entity_poly.type
_entity_poly.pdbx_seq_one_letter_code
_entity_poly.pdbx_strand_id
1 'polypeptide(L)'
;FTPEEVTATVLGQLRASAEAALRETITGAVLAYPSHFNEAQRQGLRDAARQAGLTLYQCVSEPAAAQLAYDAALTHAALAGTDVNRLLIDLGGNSLRVHAYAVRGGLYTRLASQQANGLGGRALDRALAAHLQREFERRHRIDLSDRPRSIAKLVLACEATRRSLGMRQSAPCSVESIADGMDLNVNVHRAVFESAVAPIVQQCMAVIDAVLAEAGWTATADEENAKVRTSGPDEVLLLGGASRLPVFQSRLRARFTRPETRIRTEVEPDEAVALGCAVQAGLIAECPELCPVSVSAASDPIVDALQEDLSPAAVPHLAHAVGVLDANQVFHVVLPAGTPLPTKR
;
A
#
# COMPACT_ATOMS: atom_id res chain seq x y z
N PHE A 1 27.89 -4.75 9.85
CA PHE A 1 27.14 -3.71 9.14
C PHE A 1 26.00 -3.25 10.03
N THR A 2 25.87 -1.95 10.26
CA THR A 2 24.65 -1.38 10.86
C THR A 2 23.50 -1.39 9.84
N PRO A 3 22.23 -1.28 10.27
CA PRO A 3 21.10 -1.18 9.34
C PRO A 3 21.27 -0.03 8.33
N GLU A 4 21.84 1.10 8.75
CA GLU A 4 22.13 2.26 7.91
C GLU A 4 23.18 1.93 6.85
N GLU A 5 24.27 1.22 7.20
CA GLU A 5 25.31 0.81 6.25
C GLU A 5 24.77 -0.15 5.18
N VAL A 6 23.91 -1.09 5.58
CA VAL A 6 23.23 -2.00 4.65
C VAL A 6 22.29 -1.19 3.73
N THR A 7 21.53 -0.26 4.29
CA THR A 7 20.61 0.60 3.54
C THR A 7 21.37 1.48 2.54
N ALA A 8 22.49 2.08 2.95
CA ALA A 8 23.36 2.88 2.08
C ALA A 8 23.91 2.05 0.92
N THR A 9 24.27 0.78 1.16
CA THR A 9 24.71 -0.13 0.11
C THR A 9 23.61 -0.37 -0.92
N VAL A 10 22.37 -0.60 -0.48
CA VAL A 10 21.21 -0.79 -1.36
C VAL A 10 20.92 0.50 -2.15
N LEU A 11 20.91 1.66 -1.49
CA LEU A 11 20.70 2.96 -2.13
C LEU A 11 21.81 3.25 -3.16
N GLY A 12 23.05 2.90 -2.88
CA GLY A 12 24.16 3.03 -3.82
C GLY A 12 23.99 2.16 -5.07
N GLN A 13 23.48 0.93 -4.93
CA GLN A 13 23.16 0.07 -6.07
C GLN A 13 21.99 0.60 -6.90
N LEU A 14 20.96 1.15 -6.24
CA LEU A 14 19.83 1.80 -6.92
C LEU A 14 20.29 3.05 -7.69
N ARG A 15 21.13 3.90 -7.08
CA ARG A 15 21.73 5.06 -7.75
C ARG A 15 22.52 4.61 -8.99
N ALA A 16 23.43 3.65 -8.84
CA ALA A 16 24.24 3.16 -9.96
C ALA A 16 23.37 2.60 -11.11
N SER A 17 22.27 1.92 -10.77
CA SER A 17 21.31 1.42 -11.76
C SER A 17 20.59 2.56 -12.49
N ALA A 18 20.18 3.61 -11.76
CA ALA A 18 19.57 4.80 -12.35
C ALA A 18 20.55 5.60 -13.22
N GLU A 19 21.78 5.80 -12.75
CA GLU A 19 22.86 6.45 -13.51
C GLU A 19 23.18 5.69 -14.81
N ALA A 20 23.23 4.36 -14.75
CA ALA A 20 23.43 3.53 -15.94
C ALA A 20 22.27 3.64 -16.94
N ALA A 21 21.04 3.73 -16.46
CA ALA A 21 19.85 3.86 -17.31
C ALA A 21 19.74 5.25 -17.95
N LEU A 22 19.99 6.32 -17.20
CA LEU A 22 19.86 7.71 -17.65
C LEU A 22 21.12 8.27 -18.31
N ARG A 23 22.28 7.64 -18.08
CA ARG A 23 23.61 8.10 -18.52
C ARG A 23 23.99 9.48 -17.97
N GLU A 24 23.49 9.80 -16.78
CA GLU A 24 23.73 11.04 -16.06
C GLU A 24 24.08 10.76 -14.61
N THR A 25 24.79 11.67 -13.96
CA THR A 25 25.10 11.57 -12.53
C THR A 25 23.89 11.97 -11.69
N ILE A 26 23.50 11.13 -10.74
CA ILE A 26 22.34 11.38 -9.88
C ILE A 26 22.82 11.97 -8.56
N THR A 27 22.47 13.23 -8.32
CA THR A 27 22.96 14.02 -7.17
C THR A 27 22.07 13.95 -5.94
N GLY A 28 20.80 13.55 -6.11
CA GLY A 28 19.83 13.50 -5.03
C GLY A 28 18.57 12.73 -5.36
N ALA A 29 17.71 12.56 -4.36
CA ALA A 29 16.51 11.74 -4.45
C ALA A 29 15.41 12.22 -3.48
N VAL A 30 14.18 11.78 -3.74
CA VAL A 30 13.08 11.73 -2.77
C VAL A 30 12.92 10.29 -2.34
N LEU A 31 12.83 10.04 -1.03
CA LEU A 31 12.65 8.68 -0.49
C LEU A 31 11.34 8.55 0.27
N ALA A 32 10.68 7.42 0.11
CA ALA A 32 9.51 7.08 0.92
C ALA A 32 9.93 6.42 2.25
N TYR A 33 9.08 6.54 3.27
CA TYR A 33 9.18 5.78 4.51
C TYR A 33 7.82 5.26 5.00
N PRO A 34 7.78 4.15 5.74
CA PRO A 34 6.55 3.67 6.36
C PRO A 34 6.02 4.66 7.38
N SER A 35 4.70 4.94 7.39
CA SER A 35 4.09 5.95 8.29
C SER A 35 4.34 5.74 9.80
N HIS A 36 4.79 4.56 10.23
CA HIS A 36 5.12 4.27 11.63
C HIS A 36 6.59 4.56 11.99
N PHE A 37 7.42 5.01 11.04
CA PHE A 37 8.80 5.39 11.33
C PHE A 37 8.86 6.56 12.31
N ASN A 38 9.62 6.39 13.38
CA ASN A 38 9.92 7.47 14.31
C ASN A 38 11.04 8.38 13.78
N GLU A 39 11.30 9.49 14.46
CA GLU A 39 12.32 10.46 14.00
C GLU A 39 13.73 9.87 13.93
N ALA A 40 14.11 8.98 14.85
CA ALA A 40 15.42 8.34 14.82
C ALA A 40 15.58 7.44 13.57
N GLN A 41 14.54 6.70 13.20
CA GLN A 41 14.53 5.88 11.98
C GLN A 41 14.54 6.74 10.72
N ARG A 42 13.79 7.85 10.70
CA ARG A 42 13.83 8.82 9.61
C ARG A 42 15.23 9.41 9.46
N GLN A 43 15.87 9.79 10.57
CA GLN A 43 17.24 10.30 10.56
C GLN A 43 18.24 9.26 10.05
N GLY A 44 18.12 8.00 10.48
CA GLY A 44 18.93 6.89 9.96
C GLY A 44 18.80 6.70 8.45
N LEU A 45 17.61 6.88 7.89
CA LEU A 45 17.40 6.88 6.42
C LEU A 45 18.11 8.06 5.75
N ARG A 46 18.09 9.27 6.35
CA ARG A 46 18.84 10.43 5.83
C ARG A 46 20.34 10.18 5.84
N ASP A 47 20.85 9.58 6.91
CA ASP A 47 22.27 9.27 7.06
C ASP A 47 22.71 8.18 6.07
N ALA A 48 21.88 7.15 5.86
CA ALA A 48 22.12 6.14 4.83
C ALA A 48 22.14 6.73 3.41
N ALA A 49 21.23 7.66 3.10
CA ALA A 49 21.22 8.37 1.81
C ALA A 49 22.50 9.20 1.62
N ARG A 50 22.94 9.92 2.66
CA ARG A 50 24.21 10.67 2.63
C ARG A 50 25.40 9.75 2.42
N GLN A 51 25.46 8.61 3.11
CA GLN A 51 26.51 7.60 2.93
C GLN A 51 26.52 7.02 1.51
N ALA A 52 25.36 6.88 0.88
CA ALA A 52 25.23 6.48 -0.51
C ALA A 52 25.63 7.59 -1.51
N GLY A 53 25.94 8.80 -1.05
CA GLY A 53 26.25 9.96 -1.90
C GLY A 53 25.03 10.52 -2.62
N LEU A 54 23.86 10.48 -1.97
CA LEU A 54 22.61 11.08 -2.45
C LEU A 54 22.23 12.24 -1.53
N THR A 55 21.96 13.40 -2.11
CA THR A 55 21.29 14.51 -1.41
C THR A 55 19.81 14.18 -1.27
N LEU A 56 19.32 14.07 -0.05
CA LEU A 56 17.91 13.77 0.18
C LEU A 56 17.10 15.06 0.13
N TYR A 57 16.36 15.28 -0.96
CA TYR A 57 15.56 16.48 -1.16
C TYR A 57 14.33 16.50 -0.26
N GLN A 58 13.63 15.38 -0.15
CA GLN A 58 12.47 15.23 0.71
C GLN A 58 12.28 13.76 1.12
N CYS A 59 11.70 13.55 2.29
CA CYS A 59 11.11 12.27 2.68
C CYS A 59 9.59 12.37 2.60
N VAL A 60 8.93 11.37 2.03
CA VAL A 60 7.47 11.29 1.95
C VAL A 60 6.96 10.03 2.62
N SER A 61 5.76 10.06 3.20
CA SER A 61 5.16 8.82 3.67
C SER A 61 4.84 7.91 2.47
N GLU A 62 5.04 6.60 2.62
CA GLU A 62 4.64 5.62 1.60
C GLU A 62 3.18 5.75 1.13
N PRO A 63 2.18 5.92 2.02
CA PRO A 63 0.80 6.10 1.55
C PRO A 63 0.57 7.44 0.83
N ALA A 64 1.26 8.52 1.21
CA ALA A 64 1.17 9.79 0.49
C ALA A 64 1.80 9.66 -0.91
N ALA A 65 2.99 9.04 -1.01
CA ALA A 65 3.63 8.77 -2.29
C ALA A 65 2.73 7.95 -3.21
N ALA A 66 2.12 6.88 -2.68
CA ALA A 66 1.18 6.08 -3.44
C ALA A 66 -0.02 6.89 -3.94
N GLN A 67 -0.62 7.75 -3.11
CA GLN A 67 -1.71 8.63 -3.55
C GLN A 67 -1.27 9.58 -4.67
N LEU A 68 -0.09 10.20 -4.54
CA LEU A 68 0.49 11.05 -5.58
C LEU A 68 0.66 10.30 -6.91
N ALA A 69 1.07 9.02 -6.87
CA ALA A 69 1.19 8.21 -8.07
C ALA A 69 -0.16 7.97 -8.77
N TYR A 70 -1.20 7.64 -8.01
CA TYR A 70 -2.56 7.46 -8.54
C TYR A 70 -3.21 8.75 -9.02
N ASP A 71 -2.84 9.88 -8.39
CA ASP A 71 -3.27 11.22 -8.81
C ASP A 71 -2.57 11.65 -10.09
N ALA A 72 -1.25 11.46 -10.21
CA ALA A 72 -0.49 11.76 -11.42
C ALA A 72 -0.92 10.92 -12.63
N ALA A 73 -1.48 9.72 -12.41
CA ALA A 73 -2.06 8.89 -13.46
C ALA A 73 -3.40 9.44 -14.01
N LEU A 74 -4.03 10.40 -13.33
CA LEU A 74 -5.24 11.07 -13.81
C LEU A 74 -4.88 12.25 -14.72
N THR A 75 -5.73 12.52 -15.71
CA THR A 75 -5.60 13.75 -16.50
C THR A 75 -5.87 14.98 -15.62
N HIS A 76 -5.21 16.11 -15.90
CA HIS A 76 -5.35 17.36 -15.11
C HIS A 76 -6.81 17.80 -14.86
N ALA A 77 -7.74 17.48 -15.77
CA ALA A 77 -9.16 17.79 -15.61
C ALA A 77 -9.86 16.96 -14.51
N ALA A 78 -9.35 15.76 -14.19
CA ALA A 78 -9.90 14.89 -13.15
C ALA A 78 -9.34 15.19 -11.76
N LEU A 79 -8.22 15.91 -11.66
CA LEU A 79 -7.58 16.34 -10.40
C LEU A 79 -8.22 17.61 -9.82
N ALA A 80 -8.94 18.39 -10.63
CA ALA A 80 -9.52 19.65 -10.23
C ALA A 80 -10.74 19.44 -9.30
N GLY A 81 -10.48 19.40 -7.99
CA GLY A 81 -11.49 19.69 -6.98
C GLY A 81 -12.56 18.62 -6.78
N THR A 82 -12.23 17.33 -6.84
CA THR A 82 -13.15 16.28 -6.37
C THR A 82 -12.75 15.83 -4.96
N ASP A 83 -13.63 16.11 -4.02
CA ASP A 83 -13.51 15.59 -2.66
C ASP A 83 -13.81 14.09 -2.70
N VAL A 84 -12.83 13.26 -2.33
CA VAL A 84 -12.90 11.80 -2.51
C VAL A 84 -12.44 11.07 -1.25
N ASN A 85 -13.13 9.99 -0.89
CA ASN A 85 -12.71 9.08 0.17
C ASN A 85 -11.93 7.91 -0.42
N ARG A 86 -10.72 7.68 0.09
CA ARG A 86 -9.82 6.65 -0.44
C ARG A 86 -9.49 5.60 0.62
N LEU A 87 -9.62 4.34 0.24
CA LEU A 87 -9.07 3.23 1.00
C LEU A 87 -7.79 2.75 0.33
N LEU A 88 -6.66 2.92 1.00
CA LEU A 88 -5.36 2.46 0.53
C LEU A 88 -5.02 1.14 1.22
N ILE A 89 -4.75 0.11 0.41
CA ILE A 89 -4.45 -1.25 0.87
C ILE A 89 -3.09 -1.65 0.32
N ASP A 90 -2.08 -1.69 1.20
CA ASP A 90 -0.77 -2.23 0.89
C ASP A 90 -0.62 -3.65 1.42
N LEU A 91 -0.72 -4.62 0.52
CA LEU A 91 -0.46 -6.02 0.79
C LEU A 91 0.93 -6.38 0.25
N GLY A 92 1.95 -6.08 1.05
CA GLY A 92 3.35 -6.30 0.73
C GLY A 92 3.84 -7.72 1.01
N GLY A 93 5.16 -7.87 1.10
CA GLY A 93 5.80 -9.16 1.35
C GLY A 93 5.59 -9.71 2.77
N ASN A 94 5.61 -8.84 3.79
CA ASN A 94 5.63 -9.27 5.19
C ASN A 94 4.56 -8.61 6.08
N SER A 95 3.85 -7.62 5.55
CA SER A 95 2.86 -6.85 6.29
C SER A 95 1.72 -6.43 5.38
N LEU A 96 0.53 -6.37 5.97
CA LEU A 96 -0.63 -5.70 5.43
C LEU A 96 -0.76 -4.35 6.13
N ARG A 97 -0.91 -3.28 5.36
CA ARG A 97 -1.23 -1.95 5.88
C ARG A 97 -2.47 -1.43 5.18
N VAL A 98 -3.40 -0.90 5.96
CA VAL A 98 -4.67 -0.36 5.46
C VAL A 98 -4.85 1.03 6.03
N HIS A 99 -5.16 1.98 5.16
CA HIS A 99 -5.34 3.37 5.52
C HIS A 99 -6.63 3.92 4.88
N ALA A 100 -7.46 4.55 5.68
CA ALA A 100 -8.62 5.30 5.21
C ALA A 100 -8.28 6.79 5.17
N TYR A 101 -8.51 7.45 4.04
CA TYR A 101 -8.24 8.88 3.83
C TYR A 101 -9.49 9.62 3.36
N ALA A 102 -9.64 10.85 3.86
CA ALA A 102 -10.45 11.88 3.24
C ALA A 102 -9.52 12.82 2.45
N VAL A 103 -9.67 12.84 1.13
CA VAL A 103 -8.91 13.71 0.23
C VAL A 103 -9.77 14.91 -0.13
N ARG A 104 -9.32 16.10 0.26
CA ARG A 104 -10.10 17.34 0.12
C ARG A 104 -9.17 18.45 -0.33
N GLY A 105 -9.46 19.07 -1.48
CA GLY A 105 -8.64 20.17 -2.00
C GLY A 105 -7.14 19.84 -2.14
N GLY A 106 -6.80 18.58 -2.49
CA GLY A 106 -5.42 18.12 -2.60
C GLY A 106 -4.73 17.73 -1.28
N LEU A 107 -5.41 17.88 -0.14
CA LEU A 107 -4.90 17.47 1.17
C LEU A 107 -5.38 16.06 1.53
N TYR A 108 -4.43 15.19 1.90
CA TYR A 108 -4.70 13.83 2.35
C TYR A 108 -4.86 13.79 3.87
N THR A 109 -6.09 13.67 4.38
CA THR A 109 -6.35 13.56 5.81
C THR A 109 -6.62 12.11 6.19
N ARG A 110 -5.84 11.55 7.12
CA ARG A 110 -5.99 10.16 7.54
C ARG A 110 -7.13 10.02 8.56
N LEU A 111 -8.10 9.18 8.25
CA LEU A 111 -9.26 8.90 9.12
C LEU A 111 -8.99 7.72 10.06
N ALA A 112 -8.41 6.65 9.53
CA ALA A 112 -8.09 5.43 10.28
C ALA A 112 -6.90 4.70 9.63
N SER A 113 -6.17 3.93 10.41
CA SER A 113 -5.06 3.13 9.90
C SER A 113 -4.76 1.92 10.77
N GLN A 114 -4.54 0.78 10.13
CA GLN A 114 -4.07 -0.42 10.81
C GLN A 114 -2.95 -1.11 10.04
N GLN A 115 -2.10 -1.80 10.79
CA GLN A 115 -1.01 -2.61 10.28
C GLN A 115 -1.04 -3.99 10.93
N ALA A 116 -0.94 -5.03 10.11
CA ALA A 116 -0.80 -6.40 10.55
C ALA A 116 0.52 -6.98 10.05
N ASN A 117 1.48 -7.10 10.98
CA ASN A 117 2.75 -7.76 10.72
C ASN A 117 2.55 -9.28 10.60
N GLY A 118 3.27 -9.91 9.67
CA GLY A 118 3.14 -11.33 9.42
C GLY A 118 1.98 -11.71 8.49
N LEU A 119 1.16 -10.75 8.04
CA LEU A 119 0.21 -10.93 6.94
C LEU A 119 0.81 -10.36 5.65
N GLY A 120 1.00 -11.17 4.61
CA GLY A 120 1.63 -10.71 3.37
C GLY A 120 2.05 -11.88 2.50
N GLY A 121 2.80 -11.59 1.42
CA GLY A 121 3.31 -12.59 0.47
C GLY A 121 3.96 -13.80 1.15
N ARG A 122 4.87 -13.57 2.12
CA ARG A 122 5.59 -14.64 2.82
C ARG A 122 4.68 -15.55 3.64
N ALA A 123 3.58 -15.03 4.17
CA ALA A 123 2.60 -15.83 4.89
C ALA A 123 1.82 -16.75 3.93
N LEU A 124 1.49 -16.25 2.74
CA LEU A 124 0.89 -17.04 1.67
C LEU A 124 1.84 -18.15 1.20
N ASP A 125 3.12 -17.81 1.01
CA ASP A 125 4.14 -18.76 0.57
C ASP A 125 4.36 -19.87 1.60
N ARG A 126 4.40 -19.52 2.90
CA ARG A 126 4.49 -20.48 4.01
C ARG A 126 3.25 -21.37 4.13
N ALA A 127 2.05 -20.82 3.92
CA ALA A 127 0.82 -21.61 3.95
C ALA A 127 0.79 -22.66 2.81
N LEU A 128 1.23 -22.29 1.61
CA LEU A 128 1.40 -23.24 0.51
C LEU A 128 2.49 -24.27 0.82
N ALA A 129 3.64 -23.84 1.36
CA ALA A 129 4.71 -24.76 1.75
C ALA A 129 4.25 -25.78 2.81
N ALA A 130 3.48 -25.35 3.81
CA ALA A 130 2.91 -26.25 4.82
C ALA A 130 1.87 -27.23 4.24
N HIS A 131 1.17 -26.85 3.17
CA HIS A 131 0.31 -27.77 2.43
C HIS A 131 1.14 -28.83 1.70
N LEU A 132 2.14 -28.40 0.91
CA LEU A 132 3.00 -29.30 0.14
C LEU A 132 3.90 -30.19 1.01
N GLN A 133 4.33 -29.71 2.18
CA GLN A 133 5.05 -30.50 3.16
C GLN A 133 4.22 -31.71 3.61
N ARG A 134 2.94 -31.50 3.97
CA ARG A 134 2.03 -32.59 4.36
C ARG A 134 1.80 -33.58 3.22
N GLU A 135 1.71 -33.10 1.98
CA GLU A 135 1.59 -33.97 0.82
C GLU A 135 2.85 -34.81 0.59
N PHE A 136 4.03 -34.20 0.74
CA PHE A 136 5.32 -34.88 0.63
C PHE A 136 5.48 -35.95 1.71
N GLU A 137 5.20 -35.61 2.97
CA GLU A 137 5.24 -36.54 4.10
C GLU A 137 4.28 -37.72 3.89
N ARG A 138 3.06 -37.46 3.42
CA ARG A 138 2.08 -38.52 3.11
C ARG A 138 2.60 -39.48 2.04
N ARG A 139 3.30 -38.97 1.02
CA ARG A 139 3.76 -39.75 -0.13
C ARG A 139 5.07 -40.49 0.14
N HIS A 140 5.99 -39.88 0.87
CA HIS A 140 7.36 -40.38 1.06
C HIS A 140 7.64 -40.86 2.49
N ARG A 141 6.72 -40.60 3.44
CA ARG A 141 6.88 -40.92 4.87
C ARG A 141 8.09 -40.23 5.52
N ILE A 142 8.45 -39.05 5.01
CA ILE A 142 9.57 -38.23 5.49
C ILE A 142 9.02 -36.88 5.95
N ASP A 143 9.22 -36.55 7.22
CA ASP A 143 8.90 -35.23 7.76
C ASP A 143 10.02 -34.22 7.48
N LEU A 144 9.64 -33.02 7.04
CA LEU A 144 10.54 -31.90 6.77
C LEU A 144 10.65 -30.90 7.94
N SER A 145 9.89 -31.08 9.02
CA SER A 145 9.79 -30.10 10.12
C SER A 145 11.13 -29.77 10.75
N ASP A 146 11.99 -30.77 10.94
CA ASP A 146 13.33 -30.60 11.53
C ASP A 146 14.43 -30.27 10.48
N ARG A 147 14.04 -29.94 9.24
CA ARG A 147 14.96 -29.69 8.11
C ARG A 147 14.86 -28.24 7.61
N PRO A 148 15.48 -27.25 8.31
CA PRO A 148 15.31 -25.83 8.00
C PRO A 148 15.76 -25.45 6.59
N ARG A 149 16.82 -26.10 6.08
CA ARG A 149 17.30 -25.88 4.69
C ARG A 149 16.26 -26.31 3.65
N SER A 150 15.60 -27.44 3.88
CA SER A 150 14.57 -27.98 3.00
C SER A 150 13.32 -27.10 3.01
N ILE A 151 12.90 -26.64 4.20
CA ILE A 151 11.80 -25.69 4.35
C ILE A 151 12.11 -24.38 3.62
N ALA A 152 13.34 -23.84 3.76
CA ALA A 152 13.73 -22.61 3.07
C ALA A 152 13.66 -22.76 1.54
N LYS A 153 14.17 -23.88 0.99
CA LYS A 153 14.03 -24.20 -0.45
C LYS A 153 12.56 -24.27 -0.87
N LEU A 154 11.73 -24.95 -0.08
CA LEU A 154 10.31 -25.12 -0.37
C LEU A 154 9.55 -23.79 -0.39
N VAL A 155 9.82 -22.90 0.57
CA VAL A 155 9.20 -21.56 0.61
C VAL A 155 9.59 -20.73 -0.61
N LEU A 156 10.85 -20.76 -1.03
CA LEU A 156 11.31 -20.06 -2.24
C LEU A 156 10.62 -20.60 -3.51
N ALA A 157 10.49 -21.93 -3.62
CA ALA A 157 9.75 -22.54 -4.73
C ALA A 157 8.26 -22.14 -4.70
N CYS A 158 7.64 -22.14 -3.51
CA CYS A 158 6.26 -21.71 -3.32
C CYS A 158 6.03 -20.25 -3.70
N GLU A 159 6.98 -19.35 -3.44
CA GLU A 159 6.89 -17.95 -3.86
C GLU A 159 6.86 -17.82 -5.40
N ALA A 160 7.73 -18.56 -6.11
CA ALA A 160 7.73 -18.59 -7.57
C ALA A 160 6.43 -19.20 -8.14
N THR A 161 5.95 -20.28 -7.53
CA THR A 161 4.66 -20.90 -7.88
C THR A 161 3.49 -19.95 -7.64
N ARG A 162 3.42 -19.27 -6.49
CA ARG A 162 2.38 -18.27 -6.17
C ARG A 162 2.35 -17.16 -7.21
N ARG A 163 3.51 -16.58 -7.56
CA ARG A 163 3.61 -15.54 -8.60
C ARG A 163 3.02 -16.03 -9.93
N SER A 164 3.32 -17.26 -10.32
CA SER A 164 2.76 -17.88 -11.53
C SER A 164 1.24 -18.09 -11.44
N LEU A 165 0.73 -18.51 -10.27
CA LEU A 165 -0.69 -18.73 -10.01
C LEU A 165 -1.52 -17.43 -10.00
N GLY A 166 -0.89 -16.27 -9.78
CA GLY A 166 -1.52 -14.96 -9.95
C GLY A 166 -2.07 -14.75 -11.37
N MET A 167 -1.44 -15.37 -12.38
CA MET A 167 -1.84 -15.25 -13.79
C MET A 167 -2.42 -16.56 -14.35
N ARG A 168 -1.92 -17.72 -13.92
CA ARG A 168 -2.27 -19.04 -14.46
C ARG A 168 -3.17 -19.85 -13.53
N GLN A 169 -3.94 -20.78 -14.08
CA GLN A 169 -4.78 -21.71 -13.30
C GLN A 169 -3.99 -22.84 -12.64
N SER A 170 -2.77 -23.10 -13.10
CA SER A 170 -1.83 -24.05 -12.50
C SER A 170 -0.39 -23.60 -12.73
N ALA A 171 0.51 -24.05 -11.86
CA ALA A 171 1.94 -23.81 -11.97
C ALA A 171 2.73 -24.96 -11.32
N PRO A 172 3.88 -25.36 -11.89
CA PRO A 172 4.77 -26.33 -11.25
C PRO A 172 5.41 -25.73 -9.99
N CYS A 173 5.61 -26.59 -8.99
CA CYS A 173 6.43 -26.36 -7.82
C CYS A 173 7.41 -27.53 -7.73
N SER A 174 8.70 -27.24 -7.90
CA SER A 174 9.75 -28.26 -7.89
C SER A 174 10.92 -27.86 -7.00
N VAL A 175 11.40 -28.82 -6.22
CA VAL A 175 12.58 -28.69 -5.35
C VAL A 175 13.42 -29.95 -5.47
N GLU A 176 14.63 -29.79 -5.98
CA GLU A 176 15.60 -30.88 -6.07
C GLU A 176 16.23 -31.18 -4.71
N SER A 177 16.37 -32.48 -4.45
CA SER A 177 16.94 -33.05 -3.23
C SER A 177 16.38 -32.33 -2.00
N ILE A 178 15.06 -32.42 -1.83
CA ILE A 178 14.36 -31.79 -0.72
C ILE A 178 14.62 -32.56 0.58
N ALA A 179 14.66 -33.89 0.54
CA ALA A 179 15.06 -34.73 1.66
C ALA A 179 15.52 -36.11 1.18
N ASP A 180 16.60 -36.62 1.77
CA ASP A 180 17.09 -38.00 1.61
C ASP A 180 17.23 -38.44 0.12
N GLY A 181 17.68 -37.52 -0.73
CA GLY A 181 17.85 -37.76 -2.18
C GLY A 181 16.56 -37.71 -3.00
N MET A 182 15.40 -37.46 -2.37
CA MET A 182 14.11 -37.33 -3.04
C MET A 182 13.86 -35.89 -3.48
N ASP A 183 13.20 -35.77 -4.62
CA ASP A 183 12.74 -34.49 -5.17
C ASP A 183 11.26 -34.25 -4.84
N LEU A 184 10.88 -32.98 -4.73
CA LEU A 184 9.48 -32.57 -4.76
C LEU A 184 9.18 -32.06 -6.17
N ASN A 185 8.16 -32.62 -6.82
CA ASN A 185 7.65 -32.13 -8.10
C ASN A 185 6.12 -32.25 -8.13
N VAL A 186 5.44 -31.11 -8.03
CA VAL A 186 3.98 -31.03 -7.93
C VAL A 186 3.47 -29.94 -8.87
N ASN A 187 2.47 -30.24 -9.68
CA ASN A 187 1.74 -29.21 -10.41
C ASN A 187 0.60 -28.67 -9.54
N VAL A 188 0.77 -27.47 -8.99
CA VAL A 188 -0.19 -26.85 -8.08
C VAL A 188 -1.29 -26.17 -8.88
N HIS A 189 -2.55 -26.50 -8.60
CA HIS A 189 -3.71 -25.82 -9.16
C HIS A 189 -4.11 -24.62 -8.29
N ARG A 190 -4.63 -23.54 -8.91
CA ARG A 190 -5.04 -22.32 -8.21
C ARG A 190 -6.06 -22.60 -7.11
N ALA A 191 -7.04 -23.48 -7.33
CA ALA A 191 -8.02 -23.85 -6.31
C ALA A 191 -7.39 -24.46 -5.05
N VAL A 192 -6.32 -25.27 -5.20
CA VAL A 192 -5.59 -25.86 -4.08
C VAL A 192 -4.85 -24.78 -3.31
N PHE A 193 -4.17 -23.87 -4.03
CA PHE A 193 -3.50 -22.73 -3.43
C PHE A 193 -4.49 -21.81 -2.67
N GLU A 194 -5.60 -21.44 -3.29
CA GLU A 194 -6.63 -20.57 -2.69
C GLU A 194 -7.22 -21.18 -1.42
N SER A 195 -7.42 -22.50 -1.41
CA SER A 195 -7.83 -23.24 -0.21
C SER A 195 -6.76 -23.17 0.89
N ALA A 196 -5.49 -23.40 0.54
CA ALA A 196 -4.38 -23.37 1.49
C ALA A 196 -4.18 -21.98 2.13
N VAL A 197 -4.42 -20.90 1.38
CA VAL A 197 -4.23 -19.52 1.87
C VAL A 197 -5.49 -18.86 2.40
N ALA A 198 -6.65 -19.51 2.32
CA ALA A 198 -7.93 -18.96 2.74
C ALA A 198 -7.91 -18.36 4.17
N PRO A 199 -7.27 -18.98 5.19
CA PRO A 199 -7.19 -18.40 6.53
C PRO A 199 -6.44 -17.06 6.55
N ILE A 200 -5.36 -16.93 5.77
CA ILE A 200 -4.56 -15.70 5.70
C ILE A 200 -5.35 -14.60 4.99
N VAL A 201 -6.02 -14.92 3.89
CA VAL A 201 -6.89 -13.96 3.18
C VAL A 201 -8.01 -13.49 4.09
N GLN A 202 -8.63 -14.40 4.87
CA GLN A 202 -9.67 -14.04 5.83
C GLN A 202 -9.15 -13.09 6.93
N GLN A 203 -7.92 -13.27 7.41
CA GLN A 203 -7.30 -12.35 8.36
C GLN A 203 -7.03 -10.97 7.73
N CYS A 204 -6.53 -10.92 6.49
CA CYS A 204 -6.37 -9.65 5.78
C CYS A 204 -7.69 -8.88 5.67
N MET A 205 -8.75 -9.62 5.35
CA MET A 205 -10.10 -9.11 5.23
C MET A 205 -10.65 -8.56 6.56
N ALA A 206 -10.35 -9.20 7.69
CA ALA A 206 -10.73 -8.70 9.01
C ALA A 206 -10.03 -7.37 9.37
N VAL A 207 -8.76 -7.19 8.99
CA VAL A 207 -8.04 -5.93 9.19
C VAL A 207 -8.68 -4.80 8.37
N ILE A 208 -9.07 -5.09 7.12
CA ILE A 208 -9.78 -4.13 6.28
C ILE A 208 -11.11 -3.73 6.93
N ASP A 209 -11.90 -4.70 7.39
CA ASP A 209 -13.19 -4.44 8.05
C ASP A 209 -13.01 -3.58 9.32
N ALA A 210 -11.94 -3.79 10.08
CA ALA A 210 -11.63 -2.99 11.27
C ALA A 210 -11.33 -1.52 10.92
N VAL A 211 -10.56 -1.27 9.86
CA VAL A 211 -10.29 0.11 9.39
C VAL A 211 -11.55 0.77 8.83
N LEU A 212 -12.39 0.03 8.10
CA LEU A 212 -13.67 0.54 7.62
C LEU A 212 -14.57 0.95 8.79
N ALA A 213 -14.64 0.13 9.85
CA ALA A 213 -15.40 0.44 11.05
C ALA A 213 -14.86 1.68 11.78
N GLU A 214 -13.54 1.77 11.96
CA GLU A 214 -12.86 2.89 12.63
C GLU A 214 -13.02 4.20 11.86
N ALA A 215 -13.02 4.15 10.52
CA ALA A 215 -13.29 5.30 9.66
C ALA A 215 -14.78 5.70 9.63
N GLY A 216 -15.65 4.95 10.31
CA GLY A 216 -17.11 5.14 10.25
C GLY A 216 -17.69 4.82 8.87
N TRP A 217 -17.01 4.01 8.07
CA TRP A 217 -17.39 3.57 6.73
C TRP A 217 -18.09 2.21 6.78
N THR A 218 -19.25 2.19 7.42
CA THR A 218 -20.08 0.99 7.58
C THR A 218 -21.39 1.11 6.82
N ALA A 219 -22.03 -0.03 6.56
CA ALA A 219 -23.40 -0.05 6.09
C ALA A 219 -24.32 0.27 7.27
N THR A 220 -24.62 1.56 7.48
CA THR A 220 -25.70 1.96 8.38
C THR A 220 -27.02 1.86 7.62
N ALA A 221 -27.95 1.08 8.16
CA ALA A 221 -29.35 1.19 7.78
C ALA A 221 -29.88 2.49 8.42
N ASP A 222 -30.18 3.51 7.61
CA ASP A 222 -30.97 4.64 8.08
C ASP A 222 -32.40 4.13 8.30
N GLU A 223 -32.76 3.82 9.54
CA GLU A 223 -34.11 3.37 9.92
C GLU A 223 -35.19 4.40 9.57
N GLU A 224 -34.82 5.68 9.42
CA GLU A 224 -35.76 6.79 9.26
C GLU A 224 -36.11 7.11 7.79
N ASN A 225 -35.35 6.61 6.79
CA ASN A 225 -35.51 7.05 5.39
C ASN A 225 -35.52 5.95 4.32
N ALA A 226 -35.49 4.66 4.69
CA ALA A 226 -35.53 3.51 3.76
C ALA A 226 -34.49 3.57 2.60
N LYS A 227 -33.47 4.44 2.71
CA LYS A 227 -32.32 4.54 1.83
C LYS A 227 -31.11 4.14 2.66
N VAL A 228 -30.48 3.03 2.30
CA VAL A 228 -29.20 2.64 2.90
C VAL A 228 -28.15 3.68 2.48
N ARG A 229 -27.86 4.66 3.33
CA ARG A 229 -26.64 5.45 3.20
C ARG A 229 -25.50 4.61 3.76
N THR A 230 -24.87 3.83 2.89
CA THR A 230 -23.53 3.34 3.20
C THR A 230 -22.61 4.56 3.35
N SER A 231 -21.68 4.57 4.28
CA SER A 231 -20.48 5.38 4.18
C SER A 231 -19.39 4.41 3.72
N GLY A 232 -18.60 4.81 2.73
CA GLY A 232 -17.66 3.88 2.09
C GLY A 232 -16.71 4.63 1.19
N PRO A 233 -15.57 4.00 0.84
CA PRO A 233 -14.61 4.62 -0.04
C PRO A 233 -15.21 4.81 -1.43
N ASP A 234 -14.91 5.95 -2.03
CA ASP A 234 -15.17 6.21 -3.44
C ASP A 234 -14.11 5.51 -4.30
N GLU A 235 -12.86 5.44 -3.81
CA GLU A 235 -11.76 4.77 -4.49
C GLU A 235 -11.01 3.81 -3.54
N VAL A 236 -10.60 2.66 -4.07
CA VAL A 236 -9.72 1.71 -3.39
C VAL A 236 -8.42 1.61 -4.17
N LEU A 237 -7.31 1.96 -3.53
CA LEU A 237 -5.97 1.92 -4.12
C LEU A 237 -5.25 0.65 -3.62
N LEU A 238 -4.66 -0.10 -4.55
CA LEU A 238 -3.97 -1.36 -4.25
C LEU A 238 -2.46 -1.20 -4.40
N LEU A 239 -1.72 -1.52 -3.34
CA LEU A 239 -0.27 -1.51 -3.31
C LEU A 239 0.26 -2.89 -2.91
N GLY A 240 1.52 -3.13 -3.27
CA GLY A 240 2.25 -4.34 -2.93
C GLY A 240 1.85 -5.55 -3.78
N GLY A 241 2.84 -6.32 -4.23
CA GLY A 241 2.63 -7.38 -5.22
C GLY A 241 1.75 -8.54 -4.78
N ALA A 242 1.50 -8.73 -3.48
CA ALA A 242 0.55 -9.75 -3.03
C ALA A 242 -0.93 -9.31 -3.21
N SER A 243 -1.21 -8.02 -3.41
CA SER A 243 -2.55 -7.52 -3.78
C SER A 243 -3.04 -7.98 -5.16
N ARG A 244 -2.13 -8.46 -6.02
CA ARG A 244 -2.44 -9.02 -7.35
C ARG A 244 -3.20 -10.34 -7.29
N LEU A 245 -3.26 -10.97 -6.12
CA LEU A 245 -3.80 -12.31 -6.00
C LEU A 245 -5.32 -12.33 -6.33
N PRO A 246 -5.77 -13.15 -7.29
CA PRO A 246 -7.17 -13.15 -7.72
C PRO A 246 -8.19 -13.39 -6.60
N VAL A 247 -7.92 -14.32 -5.68
CA VAL A 247 -8.79 -14.56 -4.53
C VAL A 247 -8.87 -13.36 -3.59
N PHE A 248 -7.77 -12.63 -3.40
CA PHE A 248 -7.76 -11.42 -2.58
C PHE A 248 -8.62 -10.33 -3.21
N GLN A 249 -8.42 -10.03 -4.50
CA GLN A 249 -9.21 -9.02 -5.21
C GLN A 249 -10.70 -9.39 -5.32
N SER A 250 -11.01 -10.67 -5.52
CA SER A 250 -12.40 -11.15 -5.54
C SER A 250 -13.09 -10.94 -4.19
N ARG A 251 -12.43 -11.33 -3.09
CA ARG A 251 -12.92 -11.11 -1.71
C ARG A 251 -13.03 -9.63 -1.36
N LEU A 252 -12.13 -8.80 -1.89
CA LEU A 252 -12.17 -7.36 -1.71
C LEU A 252 -13.34 -6.72 -2.46
N ARG A 253 -13.54 -7.06 -3.74
CA ARG A 253 -14.69 -6.60 -4.53
C ARG A 253 -16.02 -6.97 -3.89
N ALA A 254 -16.11 -8.17 -3.32
CA ALA A 254 -17.31 -8.62 -2.61
C ALA A 254 -17.66 -7.77 -1.36
N ARG A 255 -16.71 -7.01 -0.79
CA ARG A 255 -16.97 -6.08 0.33
C ARG A 255 -17.60 -4.78 -0.12
N PHE A 256 -17.26 -4.31 -1.31
CA PHE A 256 -17.76 -3.04 -1.83
C PHE A 256 -18.93 -3.30 -2.77
N THR A 257 -20.13 -3.28 -2.18
CA THR A 257 -21.39 -3.47 -2.91
C THR A 257 -21.89 -2.21 -3.61
N ARG A 258 -21.24 -1.07 -3.37
CA ARG A 258 -21.58 0.22 -3.98
C ARG A 258 -21.09 0.23 -5.42
N PRO A 259 -21.96 0.42 -6.42
CA PRO A 259 -21.54 0.50 -7.82
C PRO A 259 -20.52 1.62 -8.09
N GLU A 260 -20.52 2.65 -7.25
CA GLU A 260 -19.69 3.84 -7.39
C GLU A 260 -18.26 3.64 -6.88
N THR A 261 -18.02 2.65 -6.00
CA THR A 261 -16.67 2.40 -5.45
C THR A 261 -15.75 1.85 -6.55
N ARG A 262 -14.70 2.60 -6.88
CA ARG A 262 -13.73 2.25 -7.92
C ARG A 262 -12.50 1.61 -7.31
N ILE A 263 -12.23 0.35 -7.67
CA ILE A 263 -10.91 -0.25 -7.38
C ILE A 263 -9.96 0.16 -8.51
N ARG A 264 -8.99 1.00 -8.18
CA ARG A 264 -8.05 1.62 -9.13
C ARG A 264 -6.95 0.63 -9.49
N THR A 265 -6.70 0.43 -10.78
CA THR A 265 -5.70 -0.53 -11.29
C THR A 265 -4.78 0.07 -12.35
N GLU A 266 -4.80 1.41 -12.51
CA GLU A 266 -4.03 2.12 -13.54
C GLU A 266 -2.54 2.19 -13.19
N VAL A 267 -2.20 2.16 -11.90
CA VAL A 267 -0.83 2.16 -11.39
C VAL A 267 -0.45 0.74 -10.97
N GLU A 268 0.76 0.34 -11.33
CA GLU A 268 1.37 -0.93 -10.95
C GLU A 268 1.61 -0.98 -9.42
N PRO A 269 0.93 -1.87 -8.66
CA PRO A 269 1.04 -1.93 -7.19
C PRO A 269 2.46 -2.04 -6.62
N ASP A 270 3.39 -2.67 -7.34
CA ASP A 270 4.79 -2.82 -6.91
C ASP A 270 5.61 -1.54 -7.11
N GLU A 271 5.19 -0.66 -8.01
CA GLU A 271 5.93 0.54 -8.42
C GLU A 271 5.31 1.85 -7.89
N ALA A 272 4.06 1.80 -7.44
CA ALA A 272 3.28 2.97 -7.04
C ALA A 272 4.01 3.92 -6.07
N VAL A 273 4.68 3.40 -5.04
CA VAL A 273 5.42 4.23 -4.07
C VAL A 273 6.62 4.92 -4.74
N ALA A 274 7.38 4.18 -5.57
CA ALA A 274 8.53 4.72 -6.27
C ALA A 274 8.12 5.77 -7.31
N LEU A 275 7.03 5.52 -8.05
CA LEU A 275 6.44 6.47 -8.98
C LEU A 275 5.99 7.75 -8.26
N GLY A 276 5.37 7.62 -7.09
CA GLY A 276 5.00 8.76 -6.25
C GLY A 276 6.18 9.62 -5.81
N CYS A 277 7.28 8.98 -5.41
CA CYS A 277 8.52 9.69 -5.09
C CYS A 277 9.09 10.41 -6.32
N ALA A 278 9.03 9.79 -7.51
CA ALA A 278 9.49 10.40 -8.74
C ALA A 278 8.63 11.61 -9.15
N VAL A 279 7.31 11.52 -9.02
CA VAL A 279 6.39 12.66 -9.21
C VAL A 279 6.74 13.80 -8.26
N GLN A 280 6.93 13.50 -6.97
CA GLN A 280 7.30 14.51 -5.99
C GLN A 280 8.67 15.15 -6.31
N ALA A 281 9.65 14.35 -6.72
CA ALA A 281 10.96 14.87 -7.14
C ALA A 281 10.84 15.81 -8.35
N GLY A 282 9.97 15.49 -9.32
CA GLY A 282 9.66 16.36 -10.45
C GLY A 282 9.04 17.69 -10.01
N LEU A 283 8.07 17.65 -9.10
CA LEU A 283 7.43 18.86 -8.55
C LEU A 283 8.44 19.77 -7.82
N ILE A 284 9.37 19.19 -7.04
CA ILE A 284 10.45 19.94 -6.38
C ILE A 284 11.41 20.55 -7.42
N ALA A 285 11.71 19.83 -8.49
CA ALA A 285 12.60 20.32 -9.54
C ALA A 285 11.99 21.50 -10.32
N GLU A 286 10.67 21.48 -10.55
CA GLU A 286 9.94 22.57 -11.18
C GLU A 286 9.69 23.77 -10.24
N CYS A 287 9.51 23.50 -8.96
CA CYS A 287 9.27 24.51 -7.91
C CYS A 287 10.26 24.32 -6.74
N PRO A 288 11.48 24.90 -6.82
CA PRO A 288 12.51 24.75 -5.78
C PRO A 288 12.09 25.21 -4.38
N GLU A 289 11.09 26.10 -4.28
CA GLU A 289 10.50 26.56 -3.01
C GLU A 289 9.85 25.42 -2.21
N LEU A 290 9.45 24.32 -2.86
CA LEU A 290 8.93 23.12 -2.21
C LEU A 290 10.04 22.24 -1.61
N CYS A 291 11.32 22.57 -1.84
CA CYS A 291 12.44 21.84 -1.29
C CYS A 291 12.68 22.26 0.18
N PRO A 292 12.46 21.38 1.16
CA PRO A 292 12.63 21.71 2.58
C PRO A 292 14.08 22.05 2.98
N VAL A 293 15.05 21.83 2.10
CA VAL A 293 16.46 22.15 2.33
C VAL A 293 16.75 23.66 2.18
N SER A 294 15.83 24.44 1.61
CA SER A 294 16.08 25.85 1.25
C SER A 294 15.22 26.91 1.96
N VAL A 295 14.20 26.53 2.74
CA VAL A 295 13.26 27.52 3.29
C VAL A 295 13.43 27.72 4.80
N SER A 296 13.94 28.91 5.16
CA SER A 296 13.81 29.43 6.52
C SER A 296 12.34 29.76 6.83
N ALA A 297 11.80 29.13 7.87
CA ALA A 297 10.79 29.68 8.78
C ALA A 297 9.32 29.90 8.32
N ALA A 298 8.83 29.27 7.25
CA ALA A 298 7.39 29.05 7.09
C ALA A 298 7.16 27.71 6.40
N SER A 299 6.61 26.72 7.13
CA SER A 299 6.30 25.44 6.55
C SER A 299 5.11 25.57 5.60
N ASP A 300 5.31 25.16 4.35
CA ASP A 300 4.21 25.04 3.40
C ASP A 300 3.29 23.90 3.90
N PRO A 301 1.98 24.14 4.11
CA PRO A 301 1.06 23.12 4.59
C PRO A 301 1.02 21.89 3.69
N ILE A 302 1.38 22.00 2.40
CA ILE A 302 1.50 20.86 1.48
C ILE A 302 2.74 20.02 1.82
N VAL A 303 3.86 20.66 2.16
CA VAL A 303 5.10 19.97 2.55
C VAL A 303 4.91 19.24 3.88
N ASP A 304 4.24 19.88 4.85
CA ASP A 304 3.90 19.25 6.13
C ASP A 304 2.91 18.08 5.94
N ALA A 305 1.92 18.21 5.03
CA ALA A 305 0.95 17.16 4.74
C ALA A 305 1.53 15.91 4.07
N LEU A 306 2.66 16.06 3.38
CA LEU A 306 3.37 14.94 2.72
C LEU A 306 4.39 14.28 3.65
N GLN A 307 4.90 15.01 4.65
CA GLN A 307 5.81 14.49 5.67
C GLN A 307 5.03 13.76 6.77
N GLU A 308 3.99 14.36 7.33
CA GLU A 308 3.13 13.70 8.29
C GLU A 308 1.75 13.49 7.66
N ASP A 309 1.30 12.23 7.55
CA ASP A 309 -0.10 11.93 7.24
C ASP A 309 -0.96 12.82 8.15
N LEU A 310 -1.58 13.89 7.61
CA LEU A 310 -2.21 14.91 8.45
C LEU A 310 -3.21 14.22 9.37
N SER A 311 -2.91 14.23 10.66
CA SER A 311 -3.89 13.86 11.66
C SER A 311 -4.93 14.99 11.72
N PRO A 312 -6.22 14.68 11.96
CA PRO A 312 -7.25 15.69 12.16
C PRO A 312 -6.94 16.70 13.30
N ALA A 313 -5.93 16.42 14.12
CA ALA A 313 -5.48 17.30 15.19
C ALA A 313 -4.53 18.42 14.74
N ALA A 314 -3.86 18.27 13.59
CA ALA A 314 -2.86 19.24 13.11
C ALA A 314 -3.47 20.39 12.30
N VAL A 315 -4.57 20.13 11.60
CA VAL A 315 -5.32 21.11 10.80
C VAL A 315 -6.79 21.00 11.18
N PRO A 316 -7.51 22.07 11.53
CA PRO A 316 -8.92 21.96 11.91
C PRO A 316 -9.79 21.53 10.72
N HIS A 317 -10.62 20.50 10.89
CA HIS A 317 -11.56 20.02 9.88
C HIS A 317 -13.01 20.33 10.24
N LEU A 318 -13.87 20.45 9.22
CA LEU A 318 -15.32 20.54 9.41
C LEU A 318 -15.88 19.27 10.06
N ALA A 319 -16.59 19.40 11.18
CA ALA A 319 -17.27 18.28 11.84
C ALA A 319 -18.48 17.77 11.04
N HIS A 320 -19.16 18.65 10.31
CA HIS A 320 -20.34 18.34 9.52
C HIS A 320 -20.22 18.92 8.11
N ALA A 321 -20.95 18.33 7.17
CA ALA A 321 -21.06 18.87 5.83
C ALA A 321 -21.78 20.22 5.84
N VAL A 322 -21.28 21.18 5.07
CA VAL A 322 -21.93 22.46 4.79
C VAL A 322 -22.52 22.40 3.40
N GLY A 323 -23.75 22.86 3.23
CA GLY A 323 -24.48 22.72 1.97
C GLY A 323 -25.63 23.69 1.86
N VAL A 324 -26.35 23.60 0.75
CA VAL A 324 -27.53 24.42 0.46
C VAL A 324 -28.75 23.54 0.31
N LEU A 325 -29.91 24.05 0.71
CA LEU A 325 -31.20 23.41 0.42
C LEU A 325 -31.71 23.96 -0.91
N ASP A 326 -32.17 23.06 -1.79
CA ASP A 326 -32.89 23.49 -2.98
C ASP A 326 -34.36 23.86 -2.67
N ALA A 327 -35.09 24.28 -3.70
CA ALA A 327 -36.51 24.64 -3.58
C ALA A 327 -37.39 23.49 -3.05
N ASN A 328 -36.94 22.24 -3.17
CA ASN A 328 -37.64 21.04 -2.70
C ASN A 328 -37.14 20.56 -1.34
N GLN A 329 -36.36 21.36 -0.61
CA GLN A 329 -35.75 21.01 0.68
C GLN A 329 -34.78 19.82 0.61
N VAL A 330 -34.21 19.53 -0.55
CA VAL A 330 -33.13 18.53 -0.68
C VAL A 330 -31.81 19.21 -0.34
N PHE A 331 -31.06 18.62 0.60
CA PHE A 331 -29.75 19.13 1.00
C PHE A 331 -28.66 18.70 0.02
N HIS A 332 -28.06 19.67 -0.64
CA HIS A 332 -26.93 19.51 -1.55
C HIS A 332 -25.64 19.91 -0.83
N VAL A 333 -24.73 18.94 -0.65
CA VAL A 333 -23.45 19.15 0.02
C VAL A 333 -22.55 20.03 -0.86
N VAL A 334 -22.05 21.13 -0.28
CA VAL A 334 -21.08 22.04 -0.92
C VAL A 334 -19.68 21.78 -0.39
N LEU A 335 -19.53 21.65 0.94
CA LEU A 335 -18.30 21.24 1.61
C LEU A 335 -18.60 19.96 2.42
N PRO A 336 -17.97 18.81 2.12
CA PRO A 336 -18.17 17.59 2.89
C PRO A 336 -17.67 17.72 4.34
N ALA A 337 -18.18 16.85 5.23
CA ALA A 337 -17.55 16.64 6.53
C ALA A 337 -16.09 16.16 6.35
N GLY A 338 -15.21 16.56 7.26
CA GLY A 338 -13.77 16.27 7.18
C GLY A 338 -13.01 17.15 6.19
N THR A 339 -13.57 18.29 5.74
CA THR A 339 -12.83 19.24 4.91
C THR A 339 -11.89 20.09 5.79
N PRO A 340 -10.56 20.14 5.50
CA PRO A 340 -9.61 20.95 6.25
C PRO A 340 -9.89 22.45 6.05
N LEU A 341 -9.63 23.24 7.09
CA LEU A 341 -9.76 24.69 7.08
C LEU A 341 -8.38 25.37 7.05
N PRO A 342 -8.24 26.52 6.37
CA PRO A 342 -9.26 27.25 5.61
C PRO A 342 -9.55 26.60 4.25
N THR A 343 -10.81 26.66 3.79
CA THR A 343 -11.25 26.13 2.49
C THR A 343 -12.23 27.08 1.80
N LYS A 344 -12.33 26.99 0.47
CA LYS A 344 -13.29 27.73 -0.36
C LYS A 344 -13.76 26.86 -1.51
N ARG A 345 -15.08 26.74 -1.70
CA ARG A 345 -15.73 26.12 -2.87
C ARG A 345 -16.83 27.03 -3.39
#